data_AF-A0A2N0HTK4-F1
#
_entry.id   AF-A0A2N0HTK4-F1
#
_cell.length_a   1.000
_cell.length_b   1.000
_cell.length_c   1.000
_cell.angle_alpha   90.00
_cell.angle_beta   90.00
_cell.angle_gamma   90.00
#
_symmetry.space_group_name_H-M   'P 1'
#
loop_
_entity.id
_entity.type
_entity.pdbx_description
1 polymer ?
#
loop_
_entity_poly.entity_id
_entity_poly.type
_entity_poly.pdbx_seq_one_letter_code
_entity_poly.pdbx_strand_id
1 'polypeptide(L)'
;MLGALMVYDISIKPPVEVWSFILLGATTLPMHAKTCYLYGQVPTGAESTAATMLKKDRMYSVFLNGRPDDPSDSTRGYKGKFCLIATANGGQQVIPIKRDMQAWIDEICPANTPAQKGQ
;
A
#
# COMPACT_ATOMS: atom_id res chain seq x y z
N MET A 1 -7.16 1.48 -14.83
CA MET A 1 -5.99 0.72 -15.35
C MET A 1 -4.73 0.93 -14.53
N LEU A 2 -4.32 -0.11 -13.80
CA LEU A 2 -3.05 -0.22 -13.06
C LEU A 2 -2.01 -0.91 -13.95
N GLY A 3 -0.82 -0.32 -14.06
CA GLY A 3 0.33 -0.85 -14.79
C GLY A 3 1.48 -1.31 -13.88
N ALA A 4 1.63 -0.74 -12.69
CA ALA A 4 2.58 -1.22 -11.70
C ALA A 4 2.14 -0.91 -10.27
N LEU A 5 2.61 -1.71 -9.31
CA LEU A 5 2.44 -1.50 -7.88
C LEU A 5 3.79 -1.70 -7.20
N MET A 6 4.13 -0.79 -6.29
CA MET A 6 5.35 -0.90 -5.48
C MET A 6 5.03 -0.65 -4.01
N VAL A 7 5.64 -1.43 -3.13
CA VAL A 7 5.53 -1.33 -1.68
C VAL A 7 6.92 -1.16 -1.08
N TYR A 8 7.08 -0.12 -0.28
CA TYR A 8 8.33 0.19 0.41
C TYR A 8 8.12 0.19 1.91
N ASP A 9 9.04 -0.41 2.66
CA ASP A 9 9.22 -0.14 4.09
C ASP A 9 9.86 1.24 4.23
N ILE A 10 9.08 2.19 4.76
CA ILE A 10 9.51 3.58 4.94
C ILE A 10 9.91 3.87 6.38
N SER A 11 9.82 2.90 7.29
CA SER A 11 10.34 3.00 8.65
C SER A 11 11.86 2.88 8.72
N ILE A 12 12.49 2.31 7.69
CA ILE A 12 13.94 2.29 7.52
C ILE A 12 14.36 3.43 6.59
N LYS A 13 15.49 4.08 6.89
CA LYS A 13 16.10 5.11 6.06
C LYS A 13 17.48 4.64 5.56
N PRO A 14 17.71 4.57 4.23
CA PRO A 14 16.77 4.85 3.14
C PRO A 14 15.62 3.81 3.06
N PRO A 15 14.45 4.16 2.47
CA PRO A 15 13.36 3.21 2.26
C PRO A 15 13.79 1.97 1.48
N VAL A 16 13.24 0.83 1.85
CA VAL A 16 13.57 -0.47 1.25
C VAL A 16 12.35 -1.01 0.51
N GLU A 17 12.51 -1.41 -0.75
CA GLU A 17 11.45 -2.11 -1.48
C GLU A 17 11.20 -3.47 -0.83
N VAL A 18 9.93 -3.75 -0.49
CA VAL A 18 9.53 -5.03 0.08
C VAL A 18 8.74 -5.90 -0.89
N TRP A 19 8.14 -5.29 -1.90
CA TRP A 19 7.47 -5.99 -2.99
C TRP A 19 7.09 -5.02 -4.11
N SER A 20 7.14 -5.48 -5.35
CA SER A 20 6.58 -4.78 -6.49
C SER A 20 6.15 -5.75 -7.58
N PHE A 21 5.23 -5.31 -8.43
CA PHE A 21 5.01 -5.93 -9.73
C PHE A 21 4.81 -4.88 -10.82
N ILE A 22 5.17 -5.24 -12.05
CA ILE A 22 5.01 -4.43 -13.25
C ILE A 22 4.34 -5.30 -14.31
N LEU A 23 3.30 -4.77 -14.94
CA LEU A 23 2.66 -5.39 -16.11
C LEU A 23 3.30 -4.85 -17.38
N LEU A 24 3.79 -5.76 -18.21
CA LEU A 24 4.42 -5.40 -19.48
C LEU A 24 3.40 -5.31 -20.61
N GLY A 25 3.69 -4.44 -21.59
CA GLY A 25 2.89 -4.28 -22.79
C GLY A 25 1.53 -3.62 -22.53
N ALA A 26 0.48 -4.16 -23.14
CA ALA A 26 -0.89 -3.63 -23.05
C ALA A 26 -1.69 -4.19 -21.86
N THR A 27 -1.11 -5.12 -21.08
CA THR A 27 -1.80 -5.74 -19.95
C THR A 27 -1.97 -4.74 -18.82
N THR A 28 -3.19 -4.56 -18.34
CA THR A 28 -3.49 -3.69 -17.19
C THR A 28 -4.50 -4.36 -16.28
N LEU A 29 -4.52 -3.95 -15.00
CA LEU A 29 -5.54 -4.40 -14.05
C LEU A 29 -6.54 -3.27 -13.74
N PRO A 30 -7.78 -3.59 -13.31
CA PRO A 30 -8.77 -2.57 -12.96
C PRO A 30 -8.32 -1.66 -11.82
N MET A 31 -8.51 -0.35 -11.93
CA MET A 31 -8.11 0.57 -10.86
C MET A 31 -9.32 1.30 -10.32
N HIS A 32 -9.96 0.67 -9.33
CA HIS A 32 -11.20 1.13 -8.73
C HIS A 32 -11.18 0.91 -7.20
N ALA A 33 -11.88 1.75 -6.45
CA ALA A 33 -11.89 1.72 -4.98
C ALA A 33 -12.42 0.40 -4.36
N LYS A 34 -13.15 -0.41 -5.15
CA LYS A 34 -13.67 -1.73 -4.74
C LYS A 34 -12.74 -2.89 -5.09
N THR A 35 -11.63 -2.63 -5.79
CA THR A 35 -10.69 -3.67 -6.23
C THR A 35 -9.56 -3.79 -5.22
N CYS A 36 -9.34 -5.01 -4.72
CA CYS A 36 -8.26 -5.33 -3.79
C CYS A 36 -7.19 -6.18 -4.50
N TYR A 37 -5.93 -5.83 -4.27
CA TYR A 37 -4.78 -6.62 -4.69
C TYR A 37 -4.13 -7.26 -3.48
N LEU A 38 -3.97 -8.58 -3.52
CA LEU A 38 -3.35 -9.31 -2.41
C LEU A 38 -1.83 -9.12 -2.46
N TYR A 39 -1.28 -8.69 -1.34
CA TYR A 39 0.16 -8.50 -1.18
C TYR A 39 0.90 -9.81 -1.45
N GLY A 40 1.90 -9.75 -2.34
CA GLY A 40 2.71 -10.91 -2.74
C GLY A 40 2.06 -11.85 -3.75
N GLN A 41 0.80 -11.63 -4.13
CA GLN A 41 0.19 -12.38 -5.22
C GLN A 41 0.50 -11.70 -6.55
N VAL A 42 1.32 -12.35 -7.37
CA VAL A 42 1.74 -11.83 -8.67
C VAL A 42 0.63 -12.06 -9.70
N PRO A 43 0.12 -10.99 -10.35
CA PRO A 43 -0.84 -11.13 -11.43
C PRO A 43 -0.24 -11.90 -12.62
N THR A 44 -1.07 -12.61 -13.37
CA THR A 44 -0.62 -13.32 -14.59
C THR A 44 0.00 -12.33 -15.58
N GLY A 45 1.21 -12.64 -16.05
CA GLY A 45 1.95 -11.82 -17.02
C GLY A 45 2.66 -10.61 -16.43
N ALA A 46 2.70 -10.47 -15.09
CA ALA A 46 3.51 -9.44 -14.43
C ALA A 46 4.93 -9.94 -14.14
N GLU A 47 5.91 -9.04 -14.25
CA GLU A 47 7.21 -9.20 -13.60
C GLU A 47 7.10 -8.73 -12.15
N SER A 48 7.77 -9.40 -11.21
CA SER A 48 7.63 -9.10 -9.78
C SER A 48 8.93 -9.32 -9.03
N THR A 49 9.18 -8.49 -8.01
CA THR A 49 10.14 -8.83 -6.96
C THR A 49 9.53 -9.83 -5.99
N ALA A 50 10.37 -10.57 -5.25
CA ALA A 50 9.88 -11.48 -4.21
C ALA A 50 9.29 -10.68 -3.05
N ALA A 51 8.05 -11.01 -2.65
CA ALA A 51 7.42 -10.36 -1.52
C ALA A 51 8.11 -10.73 -0.20
N THR A 52 8.50 -9.70 0.54
CA THR A 52 9.09 -9.85 1.87
C THR A 52 7.99 -9.90 2.93
N MET A 53 8.15 -10.70 3.98
CA MET A 53 7.20 -10.69 5.10
C MET A 53 7.14 -9.29 5.74
N LEU A 54 5.95 -8.70 5.76
CA LEU A 54 5.72 -7.42 6.43
C LEU A 54 5.89 -7.59 7.94
N LYS A 55 6.53 -6.61 8.57
CA LYS A 55 6.84 -6.58 10.00
C LYS A 55 5.85 -5.68 10.73
N LYS A 56 5.50 -6.10 11.95
CA LYS A 56 4.69 -5.31 12.88
C LYS A 56 5.43 -4.04 13.28
N ASP A 57 4.67 -3.03 13.67
CA ASP A 57 5.12 -1.71 14.12
C ASP A 57 5.96 -0.97 13.06
N ARG A 58 5.66 -1.24 11.79
CA ARG A 58 6.29 -0.59 10.64
C ARG A 58 5.27 0.12 9.77
N MET A 59 5.73 1.20 9.15
CA MET A 59 5.02 1.96 8.15
C MET A 59 5.51 1.59 6.76
N TYR A 60 4.55 1.37 5.88
CA TYR A 60 4.77 1.06 4.49
C TYR A 60 4.17 2.16 3.63
N SER A 61 4.82 2.46 2.51
CA SER A 61 4.21 3.24 1.43
C SER A 61 3.88 2.34 0.27
N VAL A 62 2.72 2.58 -0.33
CA VAL A 62 2.29 1.93 -1.57
C VAL A 62 2.25 2.99 -2.65
N PHE A 63 2.85 2.68 -3.80
CA PHE A 63 2.69 3.46 -5.01
C PHE A 63 1.96 2.62 -6.06
N LEU A 64 0.92 3.19 -6.64
CA LEU A 64 0.17 2.63 -7.76
C LEU A 64 0.45 3.48 -8.98
N ASN A 65 1.12 2.91 -9.98
CA ASN A 65 1.28 3.51 -11.30
C ASN A 65 0.11 3.10 -12.17
N GLY A 66 -0.78 4.05 -12.45
CA GLY A 66 -1.99 3.76 -13.18
C GLY A 66 -2.94 4.93 -13.20
N ARG A 67 -3.97 4.80 -14.03
CA ARG A 67 -5.09 5.73 -14.12
C ARG A 67 -6.32 5.03 -13.55
N PRO A 68 -7.12 5.67 -12.70
CA PRO A 68 -8.39 5.11 -12.25
C PRO A 68 -9.33 4.97 -13.44
N ASP A 69 -10.38 4.19 -13.26
CA ASP A 69 -11.39 4.00 -14.31
C ASP A 69 -12.36 5.22 -14.40
N ASP A 70 -12.22 6.21 -13.51
CA ASP A 70 -12.90 7.51 -13.59
C ASP A 70 -12.25 8.40 -14.68
N PRO A 71 -12.98 8.75 -15.76
CA PRO A 71 -12.43 9.54 -16.85
C PRO A 71 -12.14 10.99 -16.48
N SER A 72 -12.77 11.53 -15.43
CA SER A 72 -12.55 12.91 -14.95
C SER A 72 -11.22 13.06 -14.19
N ASP A 73 -10.65 11.95 -13.72
CA ASP A 73 -9.37 11.92 -13.03
C ASP A 73 -8.22 11.68 -14.03
N SER A 74 -7.37 12.69 -14.19
CA SER A 74 -6.18 12.64 -15.04
C SER A 74 -4.93 12.13 -14.32
N THR A 75 -5.02 11.80 -13.04
CA THR A 75 -3.89 11.39 -12.20
C THR A 75 -3.36 10.02 -12.64
N ARG A 76 -2.04 9.92 -12.79
CA ARG A 76 -1.35 8.71 -13.26
C ARG A 76 -0.58 7.96 -12.18
N GLY A 77 -0.61 8.46 -10.94
CA GLY A 77 0.15 7.90 -9.84
C GLY A 77 -0.50 8.19 -8.50
N TYR A 78 -0.66 7.15 -7.69
CA TYR A 78 -1.30 7.23 -6.39
C TYR A 78 -0.35 6.74 -5.32
N LYS A 79 -0.25 7.50 -4.23
CA LYS A 79 0.54 7.12 -3.06
C LYS A 79 -0.39 6.96 -1.86
N GLY A 80 -0.28 5.80 -1.21
CA GLY A 80 -0.88 5.52 0.09
C GLY A 80 0.21 5.19 1.11
N LYS A 81 -0.13 5.32 2.39
CA LYS A 81 0.69 4.85 3.50
C LYS A 81 -0.16 4.01 4.44
N PHE A 82 0.42 2.99 5.04
CA PHE A 82 -0.25 2.21 6.07
C PHE A 82 0.74 1.74 7.13
N CYS A 83 0.25 1.52 8.32
CA CYS A 83 0.97 0.84 9.38
C CYS A 83 0.45 -0.59 9.54
N LEU A 84 1.35 -1.52 9.81
CA LEU A 84 0.99 -2.87 10.23
C LEU A 84 1.24 -2.98 11.73
N ILE A 85 0.18 -3.10 12.53
CA ILE A 85 0.29 -3.18 14.00
C ILE A 85 -0.09 -4.58 14.50
N ALA A 86 0.42 -4.93 15.68
CA ALA A 86 -0.05 -6.11 16.40
C ALA A 86 -1.46 -5.88 16.97
N THR A 87 -2.34 -6.87 16.85
CA THR A 87 -3.61 -6.87 17.59
C THR A 87 -3.42 -7.53 18.96
N ALA A 88 -4.30 -7.21 19.92
CA ALA A 88 -4.21 -7.72 21.29
C ALA A 88 -4.24 -9.27 21.39
N ASN A 89 -4.84 -9.94 20.40
CA ASN A 89 -4.89 -11.39 20.27
C ASN A 89 -3.71 -12.00 19.47
N GLY A 90 -2.63 -11.24 19.24
CA GLY A 90 -1.43 -11.72 18.54
C GLY A 90 -1.47 -11.65 17.01
N GLY A 91 -2.62 -11.29 16.44
CA GLY A 91 -2.81 -11.05 15.01
C GLY A 91 -2.15 -9.76 14.50
N GLN A 92 -2.58 -9.33 13.31
CA GLN A 92 -2.10 -8.14 12.63
C GLN A 92 -3.27 -7.31 12.11
N GLN A 93 -3.13 -5.99 12.14
CA GLN A 93 -4.09 -5.06 11.59
C GLN A 93 -3.37 -4.01 10.74
N VAL A 94 -3.95 -3.72 9.57
CA VAL A 94 -3.54 -2.62 8.70
C VAL A 94 -4.27 -1.36 9.15
N ILE A 95 -3.52 -0.30 9.48
CA ILE A 95 -4.05 1.04 9.72
C ILE A 95 -3.70 1.92 8.51
N PRO A 96 -4.69 2.35 7.70
CA PRO A 96 -4.43 3.32 6.65
C PRO A 96 -4.03 4.67 7.27
N ILE A 97 -2.94 5.25 6.77
CA ILE A 97 -2.49 6.60 7.18
C ILE A 97 -2.98 7.58 6.12
N LYS A 98 -3.95 8.41 6.52
CA LYS A 98 -4.53 9.44 5.65
C LYS A 98 -3.59 10.65 5.54
N ARG A 99 -3.69 11.39 4.44
CA ARG A 99 -2.81 12.54 4.15
C ARG A 99 -2.90 13.68 5.17
N ASP A 100 -4.02 13.80 5.84
CA ASP A 100 -4.31 14.80 6.88
C ASP A 100 -3.83 14.39 8.28
N MET A 101 -3.35 13.15 8.47
CA MET A 101 -2.80 12.70 9.75
C MET A 101 -1.34 13.16 9.92
N GLN A 102 -0.95 13.57 11.12
CA GLN A 102 0.45 13.91 11.44
C GLN A 102 1.42 12.76 11.14
N ALA A 103 0.99 11.51 11.36
CA ALA A 103 1.73 10.29 11.00
C ALA A 103 2.12 10.23 9.51
N TRP A 104 1.37 10.88 8.62
CA TRP A 104 1.74 10.98 7.20
C TRP A 104 3.04 11.77 7.00
N ILE A 105 3.22 12.84 7.77
CA ILE A 105 4.37 13.73 7.70
C ILE A 105 5.55 13.08 8.41
N ASP A 106 5.33 12.61 9.64
CA ASP A 106 6.39 12.10 10.50
C ASP A 106 6.89 10.71 10.07
N GLU A 107 6.07 9.98 9.31
CA GLU A 107 6.32 8.60 8.90
C GLU A 107 6.48 7.62 10.07
N ILE A 108 5.85 7.96 11.20
CA ILE A 108 5.81 7.15 12.42
C ILE A 108 4.39 6.61 12.59
N CYS A 109 4.28 5.33 12.92
CA CYS A 109 2.98 4.74 13.19
C CYS A 109 2.32 5.40 14.40
N PRO A 110 1.03 5.75 14.31
CA PRO A 110 0.32 6.30 15.47
C PRO A 110 0.36 5.27 16.59
N ALA A 111 0.55 5.74 17.83
CA ALA A 111 0.43 4.87 19.01
C ALA A 111 -0.92 4.15 18.95
N ASN A 112 -0.95 2.87 19.36
CA ASN A 112 -2.12 2.00 19.38
C ASN A 112 -3.28 2.66 20.13
N THR A 113 -4.00 3.53 19.43
CA THR A 113 -5.24 4.11 19.89
C THR A 113 -6.25 3.11 19.35
N PRO A 114 -6.94 2.33 20.21
CA PRO A 114 -7.92 1.37 19.73
C PRO A 114 -8.82 2.10 18.74
N ALA A 115 -8.95 1.54 17.53
CA ALA A 115 -9.73 2.13 16.45
C ALA A 115 -11.02 2.67 17.05
N GLN A 116 -11.23 3.99 16.98
CA GLN A 116 -12.51 4.55 17.36
C GLN A 116 -13.55 3.84 16.50
N LYS A 117 -14.36 3.00 17.14
CA LYS A 117 -15.65 2.59 16.60
C LYS A 117 -16.47 3.87 16.47
N GLY A 118 -16.40 4.54 15.33
CA GLY A 118 -17.43 5.49 14.91
C GLY A 118 -18.57 4.67 14.30
N GLN A 119 -19.70 4.53 15.01
CA GLN A 119 -20.86 5.45 15.00
C GLN A 119 -21.60 5.40 13.67
#